data_AF-A0A7S0HPD4-F1
#
_entry.id   AF-A0A7S0HPD4-F1
#
_cell.length_a   1.000
_cell.length_b   1.000
_cell.length_c   1.000
_cell.angle_alpha   90.00
_cell.angle_beta   90.00
_cell.angle_gamma   90.00
#
_symmetry.space_group_name_H-M   'P 1'
#
loop_
_entity.id
_entity.type
_entity.pdbx_description
1 polymer ?
#
loop_
_entity_poly.entity_id
_entity_poly.type
_entity_poly.pdbx_seq_one_letter_code
_entity_poly.pdbx_strand_id
1 'polypeptide(L)'
;FPAMAATSATTVMAAVAGEFLEAAIPTILYIRGVYPAELFDRKRKYNVPVRQSRHKDLNEYIAGAIKDMMEWMAKGIVERVVLSIEEVTSGRQLERFVFEFDL
;
A
#
# COMPACT_ATOMS: atom_id res chain seq x y z
N PHE A 1 19.29 27.41 14.25
CA PHE A 1 18.15 26.57 14.66
C PHE A 1 16.93 26.84 13.76
N PRO A 2 16.81 26.12 12.63
CA PRO A 2 15.50 25.76 12.11
C PRO A 2 15.52 24.33 11.49
N ALA A 3 14.86 23.36 12.11
CA ALA A 3 14.67 22.02 11.50
C ALA A 3 13.51 21.19 12.11
N MET A 4 12.95 21.57 13.28
CA MET A 4 11.99 20.73 14.00
C MET A 4 10.51 20.90 13.61
N ALA A 5 10.16 21.76 12.65
CA ALA A 5 8.76 22.03 12.30
C ALA A 5 8.22 21.20 11.13
N ALA A 6 9.06 20.67 10.23
CA ALA A 6 8.62 19.93 9.05
C ALA A 6 8.28 18.45 9.35
N THR A 7 8.88 17.88 10.40
CA THR A 7 8.79 16.44 10.70
C THR A 7 7.37 15.96 11.05
N SER A 8 6.51 16.81 11.60
CA SER A 8 5.14 16.44 11.98
C SER A 8 4.21 16.33 10.77
N ALA A 9 4.32 17.22 9.79
CA ALA A 9 3.45 17.19 8.59
C ALA A 9 3.75 15.96 7.71
N THR A 10 5.03 15.68 7.47
CA THR A 10 5.49 14.52 6.69
C THR A 10 5.06 13.20 7.35
N THR A 11 5.13 13.10 8.68
CA THR A 11 4.70 11.90 9.42
C THR A 11 3.20 11.67 9.33
N VAL A 12 2.39 12.73 9.40
CA VAL A 12 0.92 12.63 9.25
C VAL A 12 0.57 12.20 7.83
N MET A 13 1.21 12.79 6.81
CA MET A 13 1.01 12.37 5.42
C MET A 13 1.45 10.92 5.19
N ALA A 14 2.55 10.48 5.78
CA ALA A 14 3.01 9.10 5.71
C ALA A 14 1.97 8.13 6.30
N ALA A 15 1.34 8.48 7.43
CA ALA A 15 0.30 7.66 8.04
C ALA A 15 -0.95 7.57 7.14
N VAL A 16 -1.41 8.70 6.60
CA VAL A 16 -2.57 8.75 5.68
C VAL A 16 -2.29 7.97 4.39
N ALA A 17 -1.09 8.13 3.83
CA ALA A 17 -0.66 7.37 2.65
C ALA A 17 -0.59 5.87 2.95
N GLY A 18 -0.11 5.49 4.13
CA GLY A 18 -0.11 4.10 4.59
C GLY A 18 -1.51 3.51 4.68
N GLU A 19 -2.44 4.21 5.33
CA GLU A 19 -3.85 3.79 5.41
C GLU A 19 -4.51 3.69 4.03
N PHE A 20 -4.21 4.63 3.14
CA PHE A 20 -4.68 4.61 1.76
C PHE A 20 -4.19 3.38 1.00
N LEU A 21 -2.89 3.05 1.11
CA LEU A 21 -2.30 1.89 0.46
C LEU A 21 -2.81 0.57 1.05
N GLU A 22 -3.07 0.52 2.36
CA GLU A 22 -3.65 -0.64 3.03
C GLU A 22 -5.04 -0.98 2.46
N ALA A 23 -5.80 0.02 2.06
CA ALA A 23 -7.08 -0.17 1.37
C ALA A 23 -6.93 -0.37 -0.15
N ALA A 24 -6.01 0.36 -0.80
CA ALA A 24 -5.85 0.38 -2.25
C ALA A 24 -5.22 -0.91 -2.79
N ILE A 25 -4.16 -1.42 -2.17
CA ILE A 25 -3.42 -2.61 -2.66
C ILE A 25 -4.33 -3.85 -2.73
N PRO A 26 -5.04 -4.24 -1.65
CA PRO A 26 -5.97 -5.39 -1.71
C PRO A 26 -7.13 -5.15 -2.68
N THR A 27 -7.55 -3.89 -2.85
CA THR A 27 -8.61 -3.53 -3.80
C THR A 27 -8.16 -3.73 -5.24
N ILE A 28 -6.95 -3.31 -5.60
CA ILE A 28 -6.37 -3.52 -6.93
C ILE A 28 -6.20 -5.02 -7.21
N LEU A 29 -5.63 -5.77 -6.26
CA LEU A 29 -5.45 -7.23 -6.40
C LEU A 29 -6.78 -7.95 -6.65
N TYR A 30 -7.84 -7.53 -5.97
CA TYR A 30 -9.18 -8.09 -6.18
C TYR A 30 -9.76 -7.71 -7.55
N ILE A 31 -9.71 -6.43 -7.94
CA ILE A 31 -10.31 -5.95 -9.20
C ILE A 31 -9.61 -6.61 -10.40
N ARG A 32 -8.29 -6.81 -10.31
CA ARG A 32 -7.50 -7.46 -11.35
C ARG A 32 -7.56 -8.99 -11.32
N GLY A 33 -8.17 -9.59 -10.29
CA GLY A 33 -8.25 -11.04 -10.16
C GLY A 33 -6.88 -11.71 -10.04
N VAL A 34 -5.84 -11.00 -9.58
CA VAL A 34 -4.48 -11.56 -9.35
C VAL A 34 -4.54 -12.69 -8.34
N TYR A 35 -5.46 -12.57 -7.36
CA TYR A 35 -5.82 -13.64 -6.44
C TYR A 35 -7.30 -13.98 -6.58
N PRO A 36 -7.69 -15.24 -6.35
CA PRO A 36 -9.09 -15.66 -6.37
C PRO A 36 -9.92 -14.79 -5.43
N ALA A 37 -11.12 -14.39 -5.85
CA ALA A 37 -12.03 -13.61 -5.01
C ALA A 37 -12.38 -14.33 -3.69
N GLU A 38 -12.34 -15.67 -3.69
CA GLU A 38 -12.56 -16.54 -2.52
C GLU A 38 -11.47 -16.42 -1.45
N LEU A 39 -10.28 -15.93 -1.82
CA LEU A 39 -9.20 -15.63 -0.86
C LEU A 39 -9.44 -14.34 -0.09
N PHE A 40 -10.37 -13.48 -0.52
CA PHE A 40 -10.65 -12.19 0.11
C PHE A 40 -12.00 -12.24 0.84
N ASP A 41 -11.97 -12.20 2.17
CA ASP A 41 -13.17 -11.91 2.95
C ASP A 41 -13.38 -10.39 3.02
N ARG A 42 -14.60 -9.93 2.77
CA ARG A 42 -15.01 -8.56 3.09
C ARG A 42 -15.10 -8.43 4.61
N LYS A 43 -14.11 -7.79 5.25
CA LYS A 43 -14.12 -7.51 6.69
C LYS A 43 -14.07 -6.01 6.94
N ARG A 44 -15.09 -5.45 7.59
CA ARG A 44 -15.05 -4.06 8.05
C ARG A 44 -14.15 -3.97 9.28
N LYS A 45 -13.09 -3.16 9.21
CA LYS A 45 -12.27 -2.78 10.35
C LYS A 45 -12.20 -1.24 10.36
N TYR A 46 -12.43 -0.63 11.53
CA TYR A 46 -12.42 0.84 11.74
C TYR A 46 -13.34 1.65 10.81
N ASN A 47 -14.55 1.15 10.53
CA ASN A 47 -15.55 1.78 9.66
C ASN A 47 -15.15 1.95 8.17
N VAL A 48 -13.98 1.46 7.78
CA VAL A 48 -13.55 1.36 6.37
C VAL A 48 -13.82 -0.07 5.85
N PRO A 49 -14.35 -0.23 4.63
CA PRO A 49 -14.50 -1.56 4.02
C PRO A 49 -13.13 -2.11 3.64
N VAL A 50 -12.52 -2.90 4.52
CA VAL A 50 -11.22 -3.53 4.25
C VAL A 50 -11.45 -4.91 3.61
N ARG A 51 -10.69 -5.24 2.56
CA ARG A 51 -10.64 -6.60 2.02
C ARG A 51 -9.50 -7.31 2.72
N GLN A 52 -9.82 -8.20 3.65
CA GLN A 52 -8.82 -8.96 4.38
C GLN A 52 -8.65 -10.31 3.70
N SER A 53 -7.46 -10.56 3.12
CA SER A 53 -7.14 -11.87 2.58
C SER A 53 -7.12 -12.90 3.72
N ARG A 54 -7.71 -14.08 3.51
CA ARG A 54 -7.61 -15.22 4.44
C ARG A 54 -6.18 -15.73 4.59
N HIS A 55 -5.33 -15.47 3.61
CA HIS A 55 -3.91 -15.79 3.68
C HIS A 55 -3.18 -14.79 4.56
N LYS A 56 -2.73 -15.29 5.71
CA LYS A 56 -1.94 -14.54 6.67
C LYS A 56 -0.69 -13.96 6.03
N ASP A 57 -0.02 -14.73 5.17
CA ASP A 57 1.20 -14.32 4.46
C ASP A 57 1.01 -13.10 3.57
N LEU A 58 -0.12 -13.03 2.83
CA LEU A 58 -0.40 -11.89 1.95
C LEU A 58 -0.70 -10.62 2.76
N ASN A 59 -1.46 -10.76 3.83
CA ASN A 59 -1.78 -9.63 4.70
C ASN A 59 -0.55 -9.13 5.45
N GLU A 60 0.32 -10.04 5.90
CA GLU A 60 1.57 -9.72 6.59
C GLU A 60 2.60 -9.10 5.62
N TYR A 61 2.63 -9.54 4.36
CA TYR A 61 3.42 -8.92 3.30
C TYR A 61 2.98 -7.49 3.01
N ILE A 62 1.67 -7.25 2.81
CA ILE A 62 1.13 -5.91 2.54
C ILE A 62 1.37 -5.00 3.75
N ALA A 63 1.08 -5.47 4.96
CA ALA A 63 1.32 -4.70 6.19
C ALA A 63 2.81 -4.37 6.39
N GLY A 64 3.70 -5.33 6.10
CA GLY A 64 5.15 -5.12 6.12
C GLY A 64 5.61 -4.06 5.12
N ALA A 65 5.17 -4.19 3.86
CA ALA A 65 5.51 -3.23 2.81
C ALA A 65 5.03 -1.81 3.12
N ILE A 66 3.81 -1.67 3.66
CA ILE A 66 3.27 -0.37 4.09
C ILE A 66 4.06 0.19 5.27
N LYS A 67 4.44 -0.65 6.23
CA LYS A 67 5.25 -0.22 7.37
C LYS A 67 6.61 0.32 6.93
N ASP A 68 7.31 -0.41 6.07
CA ASP A 68 8.60 0.02 5.52
C ASP A 68 8.44 1.34 4.74
N MET A 69 7.37 1.46 3.96
CA MET A 69 7.07 2.67 3.21
C MET A 69 6.75 3.87 4.10
N MET A 70 5.99 3.69 5.19
CA MET A 70 5.74 4.73 6.19
C MET A 70 7.05 5.20 6.84
N GLU A 71 7.95 4.26 7.18
CA GLU A 71 9.27 4.60 7.73
C GLU A 71 10.13 5.39 6.73
N TRP A 72 10.09 5.03 5.44
CA TRP A 72 10.86 5.73 4.42
C TRP A 72 10.26 7.09 4.05
N MET A 73 8.93 7.24 4.05
CA MET A 73 8.27 8.55 3.92
C MET A 73 8.54 9.45 5.12
N ALA A 74 8.50 8.91 6.35
CA ALA A 74 8.82 9.68 7.54
C ALA A 74 10.27 10.20 7.54
N LYS A 75 11.18 9.50 6.87
CA LYS A 75 12.57 9.95 6.61
C LYS A 75 12.70 10.92 5.43
N GLY A 76 11.63 11.16 4.67
CA GLY A 76 11.62 12.03 3.49
C GLY A 76 12.35 11.44 2.28
N ILE A 77 12.46 10.10 2.19
CA ILE A 77 13.25 9.41 1.15
C ILE A 77 12.36 8.92 -0.01
N VAL A 78 11.03 8.84 0.21
CA VAL A 78 10.09 8.29 -0.77
C VAL A 78 9.31 9.42 -1.43
N GLU A 79 9.59 9.67 -2.71
CA GLU A 79 8.79 10.55 -3.57
C GLU A 79 7.73 9.76 -4.36
N ARG A 80 7.99 8.47 -4.64
CA ARG A 80 7.16 7.68 -5.55
C ARG A 80 7.16 6.21 -5.18
N VAL A 81 5.98 5.61 -5.20
CA VAL A 81 5.77 4.16 -5.00
C VAL A 81 5.08 3.56 -6.20
N VAL A 82 5.60 2.42 -6.62
CA VAL A 82 5.18 1.76 -7.85
C VAL A 82 4.75 0.33 -7.52
N LEU A 83 3.48 0.03 -7.82
CA LEU A 83 2.95 -1.33 -7.78
C LEU A 83 2.89 -1.87 -9.21
N SER A 84 3.81 -2.75 -9.56
CA SER A 84 3.85 -3.44 -10.85
C SER A 84 3.21 -4.81 -10.73
N ILE A 85 2.23 -5.10 -11.59
CA ILE A 85 1.63 -6.42 -11.75
C ILE A 85 2.17 -7.01 -13.04
N GLU A 86 2.92 -8.10 -12.91
CA GLU A 86 3.57 -8.79 -14.01
C GLU A 86 3.02 -10.22 -14.12
N GLU A 87 2.83 -10.69 -15.35
CA GLU A 87 2.42 -12.06 -15.59
C GLU A 87 3.61 -12.99 -15.36
N VAL A 88 3.50 -13.92 -14.41
CA VAL A 88 4.59 -14.85 -14.04
C VAL A 88 5.04 -15.71 -15.22
N THR A 89 4.11 -16.08 -16.11
CA THR A 89 4.38 -17.01 -17.22
C THR A 89 5.02 -16.33 -18.43
N SER A 90 4.61 -15.11 -18.75
CA SER A 90 5.10 -14.38 -19.93
C SER A 90 6.12 -13.28 -19.59
N GLY A 91 6.31 -12.95 -18.31
CA GLY A 91 7.10 -11.79 -17.86
C GLY A 91 6.55 -10.45 -18.36
N ARG A 92 5.31 -10.43 -18.88
CA ARG A 92 4.72 -9.24 -19.46
C ARG A 92 4.17 -8.37 -18.34
N GLN A 93 4.56 -7.09 -18.33
CA GLN A 93 3.94 -6.10 -17.48
C GLN A 93 2.47 -5.96 -17.88
N LEU A 94 1.59 -6.40 -16.99
CA LEU A 94 0.15 -6.27 -17.18
C LEU A 94 -0.25 -4.85 -16.81
N GLU A 95 0.18 -4.37 -15.64
CA GLU A 95 -0.12 -3.03 -15.16
C GLU A 95 0.93 -2.47 -14.23
N ARG A 96 1.01 -1.14 -14.21
CA ARG A 96 1.88 -0.39 -13.32
C ARG A 96 1.09 0.76 -12.71
N PHE A 97 0.86 0.70 -11.41
CA PHE A 97 0.26 1.78 -10.63
C PHE A 97 1.38 2.61 -10.01
N VAL A 98 1.43 3.89 -10.34
CA VAL A 98 2.41 4.82 -9.79
C VAL A 98 1.68 5.76 -8.85
N PHE A 99 2.09 5.75 -7.59
CA PHE A 99 1.65 6.65 -6.54
C PHE A 99 2.76 7.66 -6.30
N GLU A 100 2.56 8.89 -6.74
CA GLU A 100 3.46 10.01 -6.45
C GLU A 100 2.94 10.75 -5.23
N PHE A 101 3.83 11.00 -4.28
CA PHE A 101 3.53 11.77 -3.09
C PHE A 101 4.32 13.07 -3.19
N ASP A 102 3.61 14.16 -3.48
CA ASP A 102 4.17 15.50 -3.40
C ASP A 102 4.22 15.88 -1.92
N LEU A 103 5.41 15.83 -1.32
CA LEU A 103 5.70 16.01 0.10
C LEU A 103 6.35 17.37 0.40
#